data_AF-A0A2E3F0T8-F1
#
_entry.id   AF-A0A2E3F0T8-F1
#
_cell.length_a   1.000
_cell.length_b   1.000
_cell.length_c   1.000
_cell.angle_alpha   90.00
_cell.angle_beta   90.00
_cell.angle_gamma   90.00
#
_symmetry.space_group_name_H-M   'P 1'
#
loop_
_entity.id
_entity.type
_entity.pdbx_description
1 polymer ?
#
loop_
_entity_poly.entity_id
_entity_poly.type
_entity_poly.pdbx_seq_one_letter_code
_entity_poly.pdbx_strand_id
1 'polypeptide(L)' 'MDLDVRKYKFIKELLSVESEVVMEKLERILDQENDQTHELSPEHKVELDRRLQAYQDKPQDTLNWEEVKKDW' A
#
# COMPACT_ATOMS: atom_id res chain seq x y z
N MET A 1 23.43 18.03 5.44
CA MET A 1 23.98 16.72 5.85
C MET A 1 23.72 15.76 4.70
N ASP A 2 24.76 15.07 4.25
CA ASP A 2 24.69 14.13 3.12
C ASP A 2 23.63 13.04 3.37
N LEU A 3 22.84 12.71 2.34
CA LEU A 3 21.77 11.73 2.43
C LEU A 3 22.31 10.33 2.78
N ASP A 4 23.47 9.97 2.23
CA ASP A 4 24.07 8.65 2.45
C ASP A 4 24.60 8.53 3.87
N VAL A 5 25.15 9.61 4.42
CA VAL A 5 25.53 9.67 5.85
C VAL A 5 24.31 9.51 6.76
N ARG A 6 23.18 10.13 6.41
CA ARG A 6 21.93 9.98 7.18
C ARG A 6 21.37 8.56 7.10
N LYS A 7 21.37 7.93 5.92
CA LYS A 7 20.95 6.54 5.72
C LYS A 7 21.79 5.59 6.57
N TYR A 8 23.12 5.75 6.52
CA TYR A 8 24.03 4.90 7.29
C TYR A 8 23.78 5.01 8.79
N LYS A 9 23.62 6.24 9.30
CA LYS A 9 23.29 6.48 10.71
C LYS A 9 21.97 5.79 11.11
N PHE A 10 20.94 5.94 10.28
CA PHE A 10 19.63 5.35 10.54
C PHE A 10 19.66 3.82 10.56
N ILE A 11 20.36 3.17 9.60
CA ILE A 11 20.53 1.71 9.58
C ILE A 11 21.21 1.21 10.85
N LYS A 12 22.24 1.93 11.33
CA LYS A 12 22.94 1.57 12.56
C LYS A 12 22.02 1.65 13.79
N GLU A 13 21.18 2.67 13.85
CA GLU A 13 20.19 2.84 14.92
C GLU A 13 19.14 1.72 14.87
N LEU A 14 18.64 1.38 13.68
CA LEU A 14 17.69 0.27 13.46
C LEU A 14 18.23 -1.08 13.96
N LEU A 15 19.48 -1.41 13.63
CA LEU A 15 20.12 -2.66 14.08
C LEU A 15 20.27 -2.77 15.60
N SER A 16 20.17 -1.65 16.31
CA SER A 16 20.30 -1.59 17.77
C SER A 16 18.94 -1.66 18.49
N VAL A 17 17.82 -1.74 17.76
CA VAL A 17 16.48 -1.83 18.34
C VAL A 17 16.22 -3.26 18.81
N GLU A 18 16.01 -3.43 20.11
CA GLU A 18 15.71 -4.75 20.71
C GLU A 18 14.20 -4.97 20.92
N SER A 19 13.40 -3.90 20.91
CA SER A 19 11.95 -3.98 21.15
C SER A 19 11.19 -4.29 19.87
N GLU A 20 10.54 -5.45 19.84
CA GLU A 20 9.68 -5.89 18.73
C GLU A 20 8.57 -4.88 18.40
N VAL A 21 7.89 -4.36 19.44
CA VAL A 21 6.85 -3.32 19.28
C VAL A 21 7.38 -2.04 18.62
N VAL A 22 8.66 -1.71 18.85
CA VAL A 22 9.29 -0.54 18.21
C VAL A 22 9.62 -0.86 16.75
N MET A 23 10.12 -2.06 16.45
CA MET A 23 10.38 -2.49 15.07
C MET A 23 9.10 -2.53 14.22
N GLU A 24 8.02 -3.13 14.72
CA GLU A 24 6.73 -3.18 14.02
C GLU A 24 6.21 -1.78 13.63
N LYS A 25 6.37 -0.81 14.53
CA LYS A 25 5.96 0.58 14.26
C LYS A 25 6.81 1.23 13.17
N LEU A 26 8.12 0.96 13.17
CA LEU A 26 9.04 1.51 12.16
C LEU A 26 8.77 0.90 10.78
N GLU A 27 8.54 -0.41 10.71
CA GLU A 27 8.14 -1.11 9.49
C GLU A 27 6.86 -0.53 8.92
N ARG A 28 5.82 -0.39 9.75
CA ARG A 28 4.55 0.20 9.33
C ARG A 28 4.70 1.61 8.76
N ILE A 29 5.55 2.45 9.34
CA ILE A 29 5.79 3.81 8.83
C ILE A 29 6.47 3.77 7.46
N LEU A 30 7.47 2.88 7.30
CA LEU A 30 8.16 2.71 6.02
C LEU A 30 7.20 2.20 4.93
N ASP A 31 6.34 1.23 5.28
CA ASP A 31 5.34 0.68 4.37
C ASP A 31 4.28 1.71 3.99
N GLN A 32 3.82 2.54 4.93
CA GLN A 32 2.86 3.60 4.64
C GLN A 32 3.38 4.63 3.62
N GLU A 33 4.64 5.02 3.75
CA GLU A 33 5.27 5.93 2.77
C GLU A 33 5.44 5.23 1.42
N ASN A 34 5.78 3.93 1.42
CA ASN A 34 5.92 3.16 0.19
C ASN A 34 4.56 2.97 -0.50
N ASP A 35 3.50 2.65 0.24
CA ASP A 35 2.13 2.53 -0.27
C ASP A 35 1.59 3.87 -0.79
N GLN A 36 1.93 4.99 -0.14
CA GLN A 36 1.62 6.32 -0.65
C GLN A 36 2.35 6.63 -1.96
N THR A 37 3.55 6.08 -2.17
CA THR A 37 4.26 6.19 -3.46
C THR A 37 3.75 5.22 -4.52
N HIS A 38 3.04 4.15 -4.13
CA HIS A 38 2.27 3.29 -5.03
C HIS A 38 0.85 3.86 -5.24
N GLU A 39 0.76 5.15 -5.60
CA GLU A 39 -0.50 5.68 -6.11
C GLU A 39 -0.96 4.80 -7.28
N LEU A 40 -2.22 4.33 -7.22
CA LEU A 40 -2.86 3.69 -8.35
C LEU A 40 -2.65 4.59 -9.57
N SER A 41 -2.29 3.98 -10.71
CA SER A 41 -2.23 4.74 -11.95
C SER A 41 -3.55 5.49 -12.15
N PRO A 42 -3.54 6.68 -12.78
CA PRO A 42 -4.77 7.45 -12.98
C PRO A 42 -5.90 6.62 -13.60
N GLU A 43 -5.56 5.70 -14.51
CA GLU A 43 -6.53 4.79 -15.14
C GLU A 43 -7.11 3.79 -14.14
N HIS A 44 -6.28 3.18 -13.28
CA HIS A 44 -6.75 2.26 -12.25
C HIS A 44 -7.60 2.96 -11.19
N LYS A 45 -7.26 4.20 -10.84
CA LYS A 45 -8.04 5.01 -9.91
C LYS A 45 -9.43 5.34 -10.46
N VAL A 46 -9.50 5.75 -11.73
CA VAL A 46 -10.78 6.04 -12.42
C VAL A 46 -11.67 4.79 -12.49
N GLU A 47 -11.12 3.63 -12.85
CA GLU A 47 -11.91 2.39 -12.88
C GLU A 47 -12.36 1.97 -11.47
N LEU A 48 -11.53 2.15 -10.45
CA LEU A 48 -11.90 1.87 -9.07
C LEU A 48 -13.03 2.80 -8.59
N ASP A 49 -12.93 4.10 -8.85
CA ASP A 49 -13.97 5.08 -8.50
C ASP A 49 -15.30 4.76 -9.22
N ARG A 50 -15.23 4.38 -10.51
CA ARG A 50 -16.41 3.94 -11.28
C ARG A 50 -17.08 2.72 -10.64
N ARG A 51 -16.30 1.73 -10.21
CA ARG A 51 -16.81 0.52 -9.56
C ARG A 51 -17.38 0.82 -8.18
N LEU A 52 -16.74 1.68 -7.39
CA LEU A 52 -17.23 2.10 -6.07
C LEU A 52 -18.57 2.83 -6.18
N GLN A 53 -18.74 3.71 -7.18
CA GLN A 53 -20.02 4.36 -7.46
C GLN A 53 -21.10 3.36 -7.86
N ALA A 54 -20.81 2.47 -8.81
CA ALA A 54 -21.75 1.42 -9.22
C ALA A 54 -22.17 0.52 -8.04
N TYR A 55 -21.23 0.20 -7.15
CA TYR A 55 -21.49 -0.57 -5.94
C TYR A 55 -22.36 0.17 -4.91
N GLN A 56 -22.16 1.49 -4.74
CA GLN A 56 -23.03 2.30 -3.87
C GLN A 56 -24.50 2.26 -4.33
N ASP A 57 -24.72 2.35 -5.64
CA ASP A 57 -26.06 2.29 -6.20
C ASP A 57 -26.66 0.87 -6.18
N LYS A 58 -25.82 -0.16 -6.35
CA LYS A 58 -26.23 -1.58 -6.37
C LYS A 58 -25.20 -2.49 -5.68
N PRO A 59 -25.31 -2.67 -4.35
CA PRO A 59 -24.33 -3.47 -3.58
C PRO A 59 -24.32 -4.96 -3.91
N GLN A 60 -25.38 -5.45 -4.56
CA GLN A 60 -25.54 -6.85 -4.97
C GLN A 60 -24.93 -7.10 -6.36
N ASP A 61 -24.57 -6.04 -7.10
CA ASP A 61 -24.06 -6.08 -8.47
C ASP A 61 -22.53 -6.25 -8.44
N THR A 62 -22.10 -7.39 -7.88
CA THR A 62 -20.69 -7.75 -7.79
C THR A 62 -20.35 -8.75 -8.89
N LEU A 63 -19.15 -8.62 -9.47
CA LEU A 63 -18.63 -9.59 -10.42
C LEU A 63 -18.31 -10.90 -9.70
N ASN A 64 -18.88 -11.99 -10.19
CA ASN A 64 -18.51 -13.32 -9.75
C ASN A 64 -17.13 -13.68 -10.30
N TRP A 65 -16.15 -13.85 -9.41
CA TRP A 65 -14.79 -14.18 -9.79
C TRP A 65 -14.68 -15.49 -10.58
N GLU A 66 -15.55 -16.47 -10.30
CA GLU A 66 -15.59 -17.76 -11.02
C GLU A 66 -16.11 -17.62 -12.46
N GLU A 67 -16.83 -16.55 -12.76
CA GLU A 67 -17.29 -16.23 -14.12
C GLU A 67 -16.20 -15.47 -14.88
N VAL A 68 -15.58 -14.46 -14.25
CA VAL A 68 -14.52 -13.64 -14.86
C VAL A 68 -13.29 -14.49 -15.24
N LYS A 69 -12.91 -15.46 -14.41
CA LYS A 69 -11.73 -16.32 -14.67
C LYS A 69 -11.87 -17.17 -15.93
N LYS A 70 -13.09 -17.43 -16.43
CA LYS A 70 -13.30 -18.28 -17.62
C LYS A 70 -12.91 -17.59 -18.93
N ASP A 71 -12.94 -16.26 -18.96
CA ASP A 71 -12.68 -15.45 -20.15
C ASP A 71 -11.30 -14.77 -20.11
N TRP A 72 -10.43 -15.16 -19.18
CA TRP A 72 -9.10 -14.58 -18.93
C TRP A 72 -7.95 -15.43 -19.48
#